data_AF-A0A7S3CBW6-F1
#
_entry.id   AF-A0A7S3CBW6-F1
#
_cell.length_a   1.000
_cell.length_b   1.000
_cell.length_c   1.000
_cell.angle_alpha   90.00
_cell.angle_beta   90.00
_cell.angle_gamma   90.00
#
_symmetry.space_group_name_H-M   'P 1'
#
loop_
_entity.id
_entity.type
_entity.pdbx_description
1 polymer ?
#
loop_
_entity_poly.entity_id
_entity_poly.type
_entity_poly.pdbx_seq_one_letter_code
_entity_poly.pdbx_strand_id
1 'polypeptide(L)'
;KKKVAVDAVFFERLCKILKVCVPSLFSKEMLLVLTQGGLLVTRSLLTDLIAEQEGACGSALINQQPRTFMVHMMRFSLVAIPASVVNSGLKMFQKFIEVRFRERLGVYLHGKYLENRCYYQASTQVDLPNIDQRLTEDVENFAVAISELYNHTLKPFLDVVLFTRSLSQVMGYKTQATLYGYFFLVALTLKAISPPLSLMHAQESGLSGNLRGAHHRLVSKTEEIAYNDPPAAMTEQLLLNKHLRSLLKYSSLTSFQKFLQQIADQYLVKYGASTVALSVYALGTLVWAKEGGDGTQTQ
;
A
#
# COMPACT_ATOMS: atom_id res chain seq x y z
N LYS A 1 -12.18 23.46 12.57
CA LYS A 1 -12.29 22.05 12.14
C LYS A 1 -11.08 21.28 12.65
N LYS A 2 -11.28 20.27 13.52
CA LYS A 2 -10.20 19.42 14.05
C LYS A 2 -9.58 18.66 12.86
N LYS A 3 -8.26 18.75 12.67
CA LYS A 3 -7.57 17.97 11.62
C LYS A 3 -7.78 16.49 11.92
N VAL A 4 -8.33 15.76 10.96
CA VAL A 4 -8.39 14.29 11.03
C VAL A 4 -6.97 13.81 10.80
N ALA A 5 -6.25 13.52 11.88
CA ALA A 5 -4.93 12.91 11.84
C ALA A 5 -5.03 11.46 12.35
N VAL A 6 -4.05 10.64 11.96
CA VAL A 6 -3.90 9.27 12.46
C VAL A 6 -3.36 9.35 13.89
N ASP A 7 -4.25 9.72 14.80
CA ASP A 7 -3.93 9.94 16.22
C ASP A 7 -4.22 8.69 17.05
N ALA A 8 -3.76 8.66 18.31
CA ALA A 8 -4.07 7.57 19.25
C ALA A 8 -5.59 7.31 19.38
N VAL A 9 -6.41 8.37 19.27
CA VAL A 9 -7.88 8.28 19.28
C VAL A 9 -8.43 7.54 18.06
N PHE A 10 -7.78 7.66 16.90
CA PHE A 10 -8.16 6.90 15.70
C PHE A 10 -7.91 5.41 15.93
N PHE A 11 -6.75 5.04 16.46
CA PHE A 11 -6.44 3.63 16.77
C PHE A 11 -7.38 3.05 17.82
N GLU A 12 -7.74 3.80 18.86
CA GLU A 12 -8.70 3.35 19.87
C GLU A 12 -10.08 3.06 19.24
N ARG A 13 -10.56 3.95 18.38
CA ARG A 13 -11.82 3.77 17.65
C ARG A 13 -11.75 2.59 16.69
N LEU A 14 -10.65 2.45 15.96
CA LEU A 14 -10.42 1.34 15.05
C LEU A 14 -10.43 -0.01 15.79
N CYS A 15 -9.74 -0.11 16.93
CA CYS A 15 -9.74 -1.31 17.76
C CYS A 15 -11.13 -1.66 18.27
N LYS A 16 -11.94 -0.67 18.66
CA LYS A 16 -13.34 -0.90 19.08
C LYS A 16 -14.18 -1.48 17.93
N ILE A 17 -14.06 -0.95 16.72
CA ILE A 17 -14.78 -1.46 15.54
C ILE A 17 -14.26 -2.86 15.15
N LEU A 18 -12.95 -3.07 15.18
CA LEU A 18 -12.34 -4.35 14.83
C LEU A 18 -12.76 -5.46 15.82
N LYS A 19 -12.95 -5.13 17.10
CA LYS A 19 -13.49 -6.06 18.11
C LYS A 19 -14.94 -6.48 17.82
N VAL A 20 -15.71 -5.65 17.13
CA VAL A 20 -17.06 -6.03 16.65
C VAL A 20 -16.96 -6.96 15.44
N CYS A 21 -16.03 -6.69 14.52
CA CYS A 21 -15.81 -7.53 13.33
C CYS A 21 -15.20 -8.91 13.67
N VAL A 22 -14.31 -8.98 14.66
CA VAL A 22 -13.66 -10.21 15.12
C VAL A 22 -13.90 -10.36 16.64
N PRO A 23 -15.03 -10.97 17.04
CA PRO A 23 -15.46 -10.99 18.44
C PRO A 23 -14.62 -11.90 19.35
N SER A 24 -13.96 -12.92 18.79
CA SER A 24 -13.10 -13.82 19.57
C SER A 24 -12.03 -14.51 18.72
N LEU A 25 -10.97 -15.00 19.36
CA LEU A 25 -9.90 -15.78 18.72
C LEU A 25 -10.37 -17.14 18.16
N PHE A 26 -11.56 -17.60 18.55
CA PHE A 26 -12.18 -18.85 18.07
C PHE A 26 -13.35 -18.61 17.11
N SER A 27 -13.47 -17.41 16.55
CA SER A 27 -14.55 -17.09 15.62
C SER A 27 -14.22 -17.57 14.19
N LYS A 28 -15.26 -17.77 13.36
CA LYS A 28 -15.10 -18.15 11.94
C LYS A 28 -14.28 -17.11 11.17
N GLU A 29 -14.40 -15.86 11.57
CA GLU A 29 -13.69 -14.71 11.03
C GLU A 29 -12.18 -14.78 11.35
N MET A 30 -11.81 -15.18 12.58
CA MET A 30 -10.41 -15.43 12.92
C MET A 30 -9.82 -16.59 12.11
N LEU A 31 -10.59 -17.66 11.89
CA LEU A 31 -10.13 -18.76 11.04
C LEU A 31 -9.85 -18.30 9.60
N LEU A 32 -10.69 -17.43 9.03
CA LEU A 32 -10.46 -16.85 7.70
C LEU A 32 -9.17 -16.02 7.67
N VAL A 33 -8.94 -15.20 8.69
CA VAL A 33 -7.73 -14.37 8.83
C VAL A 33 -6.47 -15.24 8.99
N LEU A 34 -6.52 -16.27 9.82
CA LEU A 34 -5.43 -17.23 10.01
C LEU A 34 -5.12 -18.00 8.73
N THR A 35 -6.17 -18.47 8.04
CA THR A 35 -6.02 -19.18 6.76
C THR A 35 -5.37 -18.26 5.73
N GLN A 36 -5.81 -17.00 5.63
CA GLN A 36 -5.19 -16.02 4.77
C GLN A 36 -3.73 -15.75 5.14
N GLY A 37 -3.40 -15.70 6.44
CA GLY A 37 -2.02 -15.63 6.94
C GLY A 37 -1.17 -16.82 6.50
N GLY A 38 -1.73 -18.04 6.56
CA GLY A 38 -1.08 -19.24 6.04
C GLY A 38 -0.83 -19.17 4.52
N LEU A 39 -1.84 -18.76 3.73
CA LEU A 39 -1.67 -18.56 2.29
C LEU A 39 -0.61 -17.51 1.95
N LEU A 40 -0.46 -16.46 2.77
CA LEU A 40 0.57 -15.44 2.61
C LEU A 40 1.97 -16.04 2.75
N VAL A 41 2.20 -16.83 3.80
CA VAL A 41 3.47 -17.53 4.00
C VAL A 41 3.76 -18.49 2.85
N THR A 42 2.79 -19.32 2.46
CA THR A 42 2.93 -20.25 1.32
C THR A 42 3.26 -19.51 0.03
N ARG A 43 2.64 -18.34 -0.22
CA ARG A 43 2.93 -17.51 -1.39
C ARG A 43 4.38 -17.03 -1.39
N SER A 44 4.87 -16.51 -0.28
CA SER A 44 6.25 -16.01 -0.20
C SER A 44 7.25 -17.15 -0.42
N LEU A 45 7.01 -18.33 0.17
CA LEU A 45 7.83 -19.53 -0.07
C LEU A 45 7.81 -19.96 -1.55
N LEU A 46 6.64 -19.95 -2.20
CA LEU A 46 6.53 -20.27 -3.62
C LEU A 46 7.26 -19.25 -4.51
N THR A 47 7.26 -17.98 -4.10
CA THR A 47 7.97 -16.91 -4.82
C THR A 47 9.48 -17.09 -4.70
N ASP A 48 9.99 -17.46 -3.53
CA ASP A 48 11.41 -17.81 -3.33
C ASP A 48 11.81 -19.01 -4.19
N LEU A 49 10.99 -20.08 -4.22
CA LEU A 49 11.23 -21.25 -5.07
C LEU A 49 11.23 -20.92 -6.57
N ILE A 50 10.32 -20.04 -7.00
CA ILE A 50 10.26 -19.57 -8.39
C ILE A 50 11.54 -18.81 -8.74
N ALA A 51 12.01 -17.91 -7.86
CA ALA A 51 13.24 -17.15 -8.07
C ALA A 51 14.49 -18.05 -8.17
N GLU A 52 14.56 -19.11 -7.35
CA GLU A 52 15.62 -20.12 -7.44
C GLU A 52 15.61 -20.84 -8.79
N GLN A 53 14.43 -21.27 -9.27
CA GLN A 53 14.30 -21.92 -10.57
C GLN A 53 14.59 -20.96 -11.73
N GLU A 54 14.19 -19.69 -11.65
CA GLU A 54 14.54 -18.66 -12.64
C GLU A 54 16.05 -18.44 -12.72
N GLY A 55 16.73 -18.37 -11.57
CA GLY A 55 18.19 -18.30 -11.50
C GLY A 55 18.87 -19.53 -12.13
N ALA A 56 18.42 -20.73 -11.80
CA ALA A 56 18.94 -21.98 -12.37
C ALA A 56 18.70 -22.10 -13.88
N CYS A 57 17.50 -21.69 -14.35
CA CYS A 57 17.18 -21.57 -15.77
C CYS A 57 18.14 -20.59 -16.48
N GLY A 58 18.37 -19.41 -15.88
CA GLY A 58 19.29 -18.40 -16.41
C GLY A 58 20.73 -18.90 -16.51
N SER A 59 21.22 -19.58 -15.46
CA SER A 59 22.56 -20.20 -15.48
C SER A 59 22.68 -21.31 -16.53
N ALA A 60 21.66 -22.17 -16.67
CA ALA A 60 21.66 -23.24 -17.67
C ALA A 60 21.64 -22.69 -19.12
N LEU A 61 20.96 -21.56 -19.34
CA LEU A 61 20.94 -20.85 -20.61
C LEU A 61 22.31 -20.27 -20.98
N ILE A 62 22.97 -19.59 -20.04
CA ILE A 62 24.32 -19.02 -20.23
C ILE A 62 25.35 -20.13 -20.52
N ASN A 63 25.25 -21.26 -19.80
CA ASN A 63 26.12 -22.41 -19.98
C ASN A 63 25.80 -23.26 -21.22
N GLN A 64 24.83 -22.85 -22.04
CA GLN A 64 24.39 -23.54 -23.28
C GLN A 64 23.99 -25.02 -23.06
N GLN A 65 23.32 -25.33 -21.94
CA GLN A 65 22.88 -26.69 -21.62
C GLN A 65 21.37 -26.88 -21.83
N PRO A 66 20.90 -27.24 -23.05
CA PRO A 66 19.47 -27.26 -23.38
C PRO A 66 18.68 -28.31 -22.61
N ARG A 67 19.28 -29.46 -22.27
CA ARG A 67 18.63 -30.50 -21.48
C ARG A 67 18.34 -30.03 -20.05
N THR A 68 19.34 -29.45 -19.39
CA THR A 68 19.22 -28.92 -18.03
C THR A 68 18.21 -27.77 -17.99
N PHE A 69 18.27 -26.87 -18.98
CA PHE A 69 17.30 -25.79 -19.15
C PHE A 69 15.86 -26.32 -19.24
N MET A 70 15.62 -27.34 -20.07
CA MET A 70 14.28 -27.89 -20.26
C MET A 70 13.72 -28.54 -18.98
N VAL A 71 14.57 -29.19 -18.17
CA VAL A 71 14.16 -29.73 -16.86
C VAL A 71 13.76 -28.61 -15.89
N HIS A 72 14.56 -27.55 -15.78
CA HIS A 72 14.21 -26.41 -14.92
C HIS A 72 12.97 -25.67 -15.42
N MET A 73 12.77 -25.55 -16.73
CA MET A 73 11.57 -24.96 -17.32
C MET A 73 10.30 -25.77 -16.99
N MET A 74 10.38 -27.11 -17.03
CA MET A 74 9.26 -27.96 -16.62
C MET A 74 8.97 -27.83 -15.12
N ARG A 75 10.00 -27.78 -14.27
CA ARG A 75 9.84 -27.57 -12.83
C ARG A 75 9.23 -26.21 -12.51
N PHE A 76 9.68 -25.14 -13.18
CA PHE A 76 9.08 -23.82 -13.10
C PHE A 76 7.59 -23.87 -13.45
N SER A 77 7.25 -24.51 -14.57
CA SER A 77 5.85 -24.64 -15.02
C SER A 77 5.00 -25.41 -14.01
N LEU A 78 5.55 -26.47 -13.40
CA LEU A 78 4.87 -27.26 -12.38
C LEU A 78 4.62 -26.45 -11.09
N VAL A 79 5.58 -25.63 -10.66
CA VAL A 79 5.47 -24.77 -9.47
C VAL A 79 4.57 -23.54 -9.73
N ALA A 80 4.46 -23.08 -10.98
CA ALA A 80 3.59 -21.99 -11.35
C ALA A 80 2.09 -22.31 -11.13
N ILE A 81 1.69 -23.58 -11.28
CA ILE A 81 0.30 -24.02 -11.04
C ILE A 81 -0.13 -23.76 -9.58
N PRO A 82 0.51 -24.32 -8.53
CA PRO A 82 0.13 -24.03 -7.16
C PRO A 82 0.32 -22.55 -6.80
N ALA A 83 1.31 -21.86 -7.36
CA ALA A 83 1.48 -20.42 -7.16
C ALA A 83 0.26 -19.62 -7.66
N SER A 84 -0.30 -19.97 -8.81
CA SER A 84 -1.51 -19.35 -9.36
C SER A 84 -2.75 -19.60 -8.48
N VAL A 85 -2.86 -20.81 -7.92
CA VAL A 85 -3.94 -21.20 -7.00
C VAL A 85 -3.85 -20.41 -5.71
N VAL A 86 -2.66 -20.32 -5.09
CA VAL A 86 -2.46 -19.55 -3.86
C VAL A 86 -2.73 -18.06 -4.08
N ASN A 87 -2.27 -17.49 -5.19
CA ASN A 87 -2.50 -16.07 -5.49
C ASN A 87 -3.99 -15.75 -5.69
N SER A 88 -4.72 -16.63 -6.39
CA SER A 88 -6.17 -16.50 -6.58
C SER A 88 -6.93 -16.76 -5.27
N GLY A 89 -6.48 -17.73 -4.49
CA GLY A 89 -7.00 -18.04 -3.15
C GLY A 89 -6.90 -16.84 -2.22
N LEU A 90 -5.77 -16.13 -2.19
CA LEU A 90 -5.62 -14.91 -1.37
C LEU A 90 -6.68 -13.85 -1.70
N LYS A 91 -6.99 -13.65 -2.99
CA LYS A 91 -8.04 -12.71 -3.42
C LYS A 91 -9.43 -13.19 -2.97
N MET A 92 -9.69 -14.48 -3.10
CA MET A 92 -10.95 -15.09 -2.65
C MET A 92 -11.14 -14.94 -1.13
N PHE A 93 -10.13 -15.28 -0.33
CA PHE A 93 -10.18 -15.15 1.13
C PHE A 93 -10.31 -13.68 1.57
N GLN A 94 -9.65 -12.76 0.89
CA GLN A 94 -9.83 -11.33 1.12
C GLN A 94 -11.29 -10.92 0.93
N LYS A 95 -11.95 -11.35 -0.16
CA LYS A 95 -13.37 -11.07 -0.38
C LYS A 95 -14.29 -11.74 0.62
N PHE A 96 -13.97 -12.95 1.08
CA PHE A 96 -14.73 -13.56 2.17
C PHE A 96 -14.64 -12.77 3.48
N ILE A 97 -13.47 -12.21 3.81
CA ILE A 97 -13.33 -11.37 5.01
C ILE A 97 -14.10 -10.07 4.87
N GLU A 98 -14.02 -9.40 3.72
CA GLU A 98 -14.79 -8.19 3.42
C GLU A 98 -16.30 -8.40 3.59
N VAL A 99 -16.84 -9.46 2.98
CA VAL A 99 -18.27 -9.79 3.08
C VAL A 99 -18.68 -10.07 4.52
N ARG A 100 -17.87 -10.85 5.25
CA ARG A 100 -18.17 -11.18 6.66
C ARG A 100 -18.07 -9.98 7.58
N PHE A 101 -17.10 -9.10 7.37
CA PHE A 101 -16.97 -7.87 8.14
C PHE A 101 -18.13 -6.92 7.88
N ARG A 102 -18.54 -6.78 6.61
CA ARG A 102 -19.74 -6.01 6.24
C ARG A 102 -21.00 -6.57 6.89
N GLU A 103 -21.21 -7.88 6.82
CA GLU A 103 -22.35 -8.56 7.44
C GLU A 103 -22.39 -8.30 8.95
N ARG A 104 -21.28 -8.53 9.66
CA ARG A 104 -21.18 -8.35 11.12
C ARG A 104 -21.39 -6.91 11.54
N LEU A 105 -20.68 -5.98 10.91
CA LEU A 105 -20.76 -4.57 11.25
C LEU A 105 -22.14 -4.01 10.93
N GLY A 106 -22.72 -4.37 9.79
CA GLY A 106 -24.09 -4.00 9.42
C GLY A 106 -25.12 -4.50 10.43
N VAL A 107 -25.10 -5.80 10.78
CA VAL A 107 -26.04 -6.36 11.78
C VAL A 107 -25.88 -5.69 13.14
N TYR A 108 -24.64 -5.45 13.60
CA TYR A 108 -24.38 -4.76 14.86
C TYR A 108 -24.91 -3.32 14.86
N LEU A 109 -24.67 -2.56 13.79
CA LEU A 109 -25.12 -1.18 13.68
C LEU A 109 -26.64 -1.09 13.51
N HIS A 110 -27.27 -1.99 12.76
CA HIS A 110 -28.74 -2.08 12.68
C HIS A 110 -29.37 -2.32 14.05
N GLY A 111 -28.78 -3.22 14.85
CA GLY A 111 -29.22 -3.45 16.23
C GLY A 111 -29.14 -2.18 17.09
N LYS A 112 -28.02 -1.45 17.02
CA LYS A 112 -27.82 -0.20 17.78
C LYS A 112 -28.67 0.96 17.29
N TYR A 113 -28.93 1.04 15.99
CA TYR A 113 -29.72 2.10 15.38
C TYR A 113 -31.21 1.99 15.75
N LEU A 114 -31.73 0.75 15.84
CA LEU A 114 -33.13 0.49 16.20
C LEU A 114 -33.37 0.42 17.72
N GLU A 115 -32.31 0.39 18.54
CA GLU A 115 -32.41 0.39 19.99
C GLU A 115 -32.88 1.76 20.53
N ASN A 116 -33.76 1.78 21.54
CA ASN A 116 -34.12 2.98 22.33
C ASN A 116 -34.54 4.23 21.52
N ARG A 117 -35.18 4.07 20.36
CA ARG A 117 -35.54 5.18 19.44
C ARG A 117 -34.33 6.00 18.95
N CYS A 118 -33.13 5.42 18.96
CA CYS A 118 -31.91 6.04 18.43
C CYS A 118 -32.10 6.53 16.99
N TYR A 119 -32.83 5.80 16.15
CA TYR A 119 -33.15 6.22 14.79
C TYR A 119 -33.82 7.60 14.70
N TYR A 120 -34.68 7.94 15.66
CA TYR A 120 -35.39 9.23 15.71
C TYR A 120 -34.47 10.34 16.22
N GLN A 121 -33.67 10.06 17.25
CA GLN A 121 -32.70 11.02 17.77
C GLN A 121 -31.63 11.34 16.74
N ALA A 122 -31.15 10.32 16.02
CA ALA A 122 -30.11 10.45 15.03
C ALA A 122 -30.57 11.17 13.76
N SER A 123 -31.84 11.07 13.37
CA SER A 123 -32.39 11.85 12.26
C SER A 123 -32.66 13.31 12.61
N THR A 124 -32.89 13.61 13.90
CA THR A 124 -33.25 14.95 14.38
C THR A 124 -32.01 15.76 14.83
N GLN A 125 -30.92 15.10 15.21
CA GLN A 125 -29.69 15.76 15.66
C GLN A 125 -28.84 16.26 14.49
N VAL A 126 -28.46 17.54 14.55
CA VAL A 126 -27.57 18.20 13.56
C VAL A 126 -26.15 17.63 13.59
N ASP A 127 -25.74 17.00 14.70
CA ASP A 127 -24.38 16.50 14.92
C ASP A 127 -24.04 15.21 14.16
N LEU A 128 -25.04 14.47 13.66
CA LEU A 128 -24.87 13.25 12.86
C LEU A 128 -25.44 13.40 11.43
N PRO A 129 -24.82 14.22 10.56
CA PRO A 129 -25.26 14.33 9.19
C PRO A 129 -25.04 13.02 8.42
N ASN A 130 -25.97 12.73 7.50
CA ASN A 130 -25.94 11.62 6.53
C ASN A 130 -25.81 10.23 7.18
N ILE A 131 -26.68 9.91 8.15
CA ILE A 131 -26.59 8.63 8.86
C ILE A 131 -26.92 7.42 7.98
N ASP A 132 -27.78 7.61 6.98
CA ASP A 132 -28.08 6.66 5.92
C ASP A 132 -26.83 6.26 5.14
N GLN A 133 -26.03 7.24 4.72
CA GLN A 133 -24.75 7.01 4.06
C GLN A 133 -23.77 6.26 4.99
N ARG A 134 -23.72 6.67 6.28
CA ARG A 134 -22.83 6.04 7.26
C ARG A 134 -23.18 4.57 7.54
N LEU A 135 -24.46 4.23 7.53
CA LEU A 135 -24.94 2.88 7.81
C LEU A 135 -24.81 1.95 6.60
N THR A 136 -24.65 2.52 5.40
CA THR A 136 -24.60 1.79 4.12
C THR A 136 -23.21 1.87 3.48
N GLU A 137 -22.94 2.93 2.74
CA GLU A 137 -21.72 3.11 1.95
C GLU A 137 -20.45 3.12 2.81
N ASP A 138 -20.46 3.82 3.95
CA ASP A 138 -19.25 3.92 4.78
C ASP A 138 -18.89 2.58 5.44
N VAL A 139 -19.90 1.77 5.80
CA VAL A 139 -19.68 0.41 6.34
C VAL A 139 -19.08 -0.50 5.27
N GLU A 140 -19.59 -0.41 4.04
CA GLU A 140 -19.04 -1.14 2.89
C GLU A 140 -17.59 -0.72 2.60
N ASN A 141 -17.35 0.58 2.46
CA ASN A 141 -16.02 1.13 2.19
C ASN A 141 -15.04 0.79 3.32
N PHE A 142 -15.49 0.81 4.57
CA PHE A 142 -14.67 0.41 5.71
C PHE A 142 -14.29 -1.08 5.67
N ALA A 143 -15.26 -1.97 5.37
CA ALA A 143 -15.00 -3.41 5.28
C ALA A 143 -14.03 -3.75 4.15
N VAL A 144 -14.14 -3.08 3.00
CA VAL A 144 -13.18 -3.18 1.89
C VAL A 144 -11.80 -2.73 2.37
N ALA A 145 -11.69 -1.49 2.88
CA ALA A 145 -10.43 -0.87 3.25
C ALA A 145 -9.66 -1.67 4.33
N ILE A 146 -10.34 -2.20 5.34
CA ILE A 146 -9.68 -2.96 6.41
C ILE A 146 -9.18 -4.33 5.91
N SER A 147 -9.94 -4.99 5.02
CA SER A 147 -9.55 -6.27 4.40
C SER A 147 -8.35 -6.10 3.46
N GLU A 148 -8.30 -4.97 2.75
CA GLU A 148 -7.17 -4.56 1.91
C GLU A 148 -5.95 -4.23 2.76
N LEU A 149 -6.13 -3.45 3.83
CA LEU A 149 -5.03 -3.05 4.72
C LEU A 149 -4.29 -4.26 5.29
N TYR A 150 -5.03 -5.31 5.70
CA TYR A 150 -4.43 -6.56 6.17
C TYR A 150 -3.42 -7.13 5.15
N ASN A 151 -3.82 -7.23 3.88
CA ASN A 151 -2.95 -7.71 2.82
C ASN A 151 -1.80 -6.75 2.51
N HIS A 152 -2.09 -5.45 2.41
CA HIS A 152 -1.10 -4.44 2.00
C HIS A 152 -0.03 -4.20 3.06
N THR A 153 -0.31 -4.48 4.33
CA THR A 153 0.67 -4.35 5.42
C THR A 153 1.38 -5.66 5.72
N LEU A 154 0.67 -6.79 5.77
CA LEU A 154 1.29 -8.06 6.13
C LEU A 154 2.13 -8.68 5.01
N LYS A 155 1.77 -8.49 3.74
CA LYS A 155 2.59 -8.98 2.61
C LYS A 155 4.01 -8.42 2.68
N PRO A 156 4.21 -7.08 2.64
CA PRO A 156 5.57 -6.53 2.69
C PRO A 156 6.31 -6.88 3.98
N PHE A 157 5.60 -6.97 5.11
CA PHE A 157 6.22 -7.35 6.38
C PHE A 157 6.77 -8.78 6.34
N LEU A 158 5.95 -9.75 5.90
CA LEU A 158 6.38 -11.14 5.76
C LEU A 158 7.48 -11.30 4.73
N ASP A 159 7.37 -10.62 3.59
CA ASP A 159 8.39 -10.63 2.54
C ASP A 159 9.72 -10.09 3.08
N VAL A 160 9.72 -8.98 3.83
CA VAL A 160 10.93 -8.46 4.47
C VAL A 160 11.53 -9.48 5.44
N VAL A 161 10.74 -10.11 6.32
CA VAL A 161 11.25 -11.09 7.29
C VAL A 161 11.84 -12.33 6.61
N LEU A 162 11.16 -12.86 5.59
CA LEU A 162 11.62 -14.04 4.86
C LEU A 162 12.87 -13.74 4.02
N PHE A 163 12.89 -12.63 3.28
CA PHE A 163 14.08 -12.21 2.53
C PHE A 163 15.25 -11.90 3.45
N THR A 164 15.00 -11.27 4.59
CA THR A 164 16.00 -11.05 5.65
C THR A 164 16.63 -12.37 6.08
N ARG A 165 15.82 -13.42 6.32
CA ARG A 165 16.32 -14.74 6.71
C ARG A 165 17.10 -15.42 5.59
N SER A 166 16.55 -15.44 4.38
CA SER A 166 17.16 -16.07 3.21
C SER A 166 18.51 -15.42 2.87
N LEU A 167 18.55 -14.09 2.82
CA LEU A 167 19.77 -13.34 2.53
C LEU A 167 20.85 -13.54 3.60
N SER A 168 20.46 -13.67 4.87
CA SER A 168 21.38 -13.93 5.97
C SER A 168 22.10 -15.27 5.83
N GLN A 169 21.44 -16.29 5.27
CA GLN A 169 22.02 -17.60 5.07
C GLN A 169 23.03 -17.61 3.91
N VAL A 170 22.81 -16.77 2.89
CA VAL A 170 23.66 -16.69 1.70
C VAL A 170 24.85 -15.74 1.90
N MET A 171 24.66 -14.56 2.49
CA MET A 171 25.66 -13.49 2.54
C MET A 171 26.29 -13.25 3.91
N GLY A 172 25.78 -13.89 4.95
CA GLY A 172 26.21 -13.73 6.33
C GLY A 172 25.76 -12.41 6.98
N TYR A 173 25.74 -12.41 8.32
CA TYR A 173 25.19 -11.30 9.12
C TYR A 173 25.91 -9.96 8.93
N LYS A 174 27.22 -9.96 8.64
CA LYS A 174 28.01 -8.73 8.46
C LYS A 174 27.55 -7.94 7.22
N THR A 175 27.40 -8.61 6.09
CA THR A 175 26.95 -8.00 4.82
C THR A 175 25.55 -7.42 4.95
N GLN A 176 24.67 -8.14 5.65
CA GLN A 176 23.30 -7.72 5.87
C GLN A 176 23.16 -6.51 6.79
N ALA A 177 23.97 -6.42 7.84
CA ALA A 177 24.02 -5.22 8.70
C ALA A 177 24.45 -3.98 7.90
N THR A 178 25.44 -4.11 7.01
CA THR A 178 25.89 -3.02 6.13
C THR A 178 24.77 -2.59 5.17
N LEU A 179 24.02 -3.54 4.60
CA LEU A 179 22.89 -3.26 3.71
C LEU A 179 21.77 -2.47 4.44
N TYR A 180 21.41 -2.87 5.66
CA TYR A 180 20.44 -2.09 6.46
C TYR A 180 20.96 -0.72 6.84
N GLY A 181 22.24 -0.60 7.21
CA GLY A 181 22.87 0.68 7.48
C GLY A 181 22.79 1.63 6.29
N TYR A 182 23.05 1.11 5.08
CA TYR A 182 22.89 1.85 3.84
C TYR A 182 21.44 2.32 3.62
N PHE A 183 20.47 1.41 3.69
CA PHE A 183 19.06 1.77 3.51
C PHE A 183 18.56 2.75 4.57
N PHE A 184 19.04 2.64 5.80
CA PHE A 184 18.72 3.59 6.86
C PHE A 184 19.26 4.99 6.55
N LEU A 185 20.51 5.10 6.10
CA LEU A 185 21.12 6.38 5.70
C LEU A 185 20.40 6.98 4.49
N VAL A 186 20.06 6.17 3.49
CA VAL A 186 19.25 6.58 2.35
C VAL A 186 17.89 7.09 2.82
N ALA A 187 17.21 6.38 3.72
CA ALA A 187 15.91 6.79 4.25
C ALA A 187 15.98 8.14 4.98
N LEU A 188 17.03 8.39 5.77
CA LEU A 188 17.25 9.68 6.41
C LEU A 188 17.48 10.81 5.40
N THR A 189 18.31 10.55 4.38
CA THR A 189 18.61 11.51 3.32
C THR A 189 17.37 11.84 2.49
N LEU A 190 16.61 10.80 2.12
CA LEU A 190 15.38 10.95 1.37
C LEU A 190 14.32 11.70 2.17
N LYS A 191 14.22 11.45 3.48
CA LYS A 191 13.34 12.19 4.38
C LYS A 191 13.73 13.67 4.48
N ALA A 192 15.02 14.00 4.44
CA ALA A 192 15.49 15.38 4.46
C ALA A 192 15.18 16.14 3.15
N ILE A 193 15.23 15.46 2.01
CA ILE A 193 14.96 16.04 0.68
C ILE A 193 13.45 16.06 0.37
N SER A 194 12.68 15.15 0.96
CA SER A 194 11.27 14.97 0.63
C SER A 194 10.43 16.19 1.01
N PRO A 195 9.67 16.77 0.07
CA PRO A 195 8.71 17.83 0.39
C PRO A 195 7.59 17.30 1.30
N PRO A 196 6.87 18.20 2.03
CA PRO A 196 5.75 17.81 2.89
C PRO A 196 4.53 17.39 2.06
N LEU A 197 4.57 16.18 1.50
CA LEU A 197 3.54 15.62 0.61
C LEU A 197 2.13 15.65 1.23
N SER A 198 2.02 15.42 2.53
CA SER A 198 0.74 15.46 3.25
C SER A 198 0.10 16.85 3.27
N LEU A 199 0.90 17.90 3.44
CA LEU A 199 0.43 19.28 3.37
C LEU A 199 0.01 19.64 1.94
N MET A 200 0.78 19.20 0.95
CA MET A 200 0.47 19.44 -0.45
C MET A 200 -0.84 18.76 -0.86
N HIS A 201 -1.05 17.51 -0.44
CA HIS A 201 -2.32 16.82 -0.65
C HIS A 201 -3.49 17.49 0.07
N ALA A 202 -3.29 17.99 1.29
CA ALA A 202 -4.33 18.74 1.99
C ALA A 202 -4.71 20.03 1.24
N GLN A 203 -3.73 20.74 0.67
CA GLN A 203 -3.97 21.95 -0.13
C GLN A 203 -4.67 21.62 -1.47
N GLU A 204 -4.22 20.59 -2.18
CA GLU A 204 -4.84 20.11 -3.42
C GLU A 204 -6.30 19.68 -3.19
N SER A 205 -6.56 18.94 -2.10
CA SER A 205 -7.90 18.57 -1.66
C SER A 205 -8.75 19.80 -1.32
N GLY A 206 -8.17 20.81 -0.69
CA GLY A 206 -8.85 22.08 -0.42
C GLY A 206 -9.26 22.84 -1.70
N LEU A 207 -8.37 22.91 -2.70
CA LEU A 207 -8.67 23.54 -4.00
C LEU A 207 -9.74 22.76 -4.77
N SER A 208 -9.66 21.42 -4.76
CA SER A 208 -10.69 20.55 -5.34
C SER A 208 -12.04 20.73 -4.63
N GLY A 209 -12.02 20.84 -3.30
CA GLY A 209 -13.18 21.17 -2.49
C GLY A 209 -13.82 22.51 -2.85
N ASN A 210 -13.01 23.54 -3.13
CA ASN A 210 -13.51 24.85 -3.58
C ASN A 210 -14.21 24.76 -4.95
N LEU A 211 -13.64 23.99 -5.89
CA LEU A 211 -14.25 23.74 -7.20
C LEU A 211 -15.58 22.99 -7.05
N ARG A 212 -15.60 21.92 -6.24
CA ARG A 212 -16.84 21.17 -5.95
C ARG A 212 -17.88 22.04 -5.25
N GLY A 213 -17.45 22.91 -4.33
CA GLY A 213 -18.32 23.88 -3.66
C GLY A 213 -18.93 24.89 -4.63
N ALA A 214 -18.16 25.36 -5.62
CA ALA A 214 -18.68 26.24 -6.67
C ALA A 214 -19.74 25.53 -7.54
N HIS A 215 -19.53 24.26 -7.90
CA HIS A 215 -20.55 23.45 -8.59
C HIS A 215 -21.81 23.23 -7.74
N HIS A 216 -21.65 22.94 -6.44
CA HIS A 216 -22.80 22.78 -5.55
C HIS A 216 -23.60 24.09 -5.45
N ARG A 217 -22.91 25.24 -5.38
CA ARG A 217 -23.56 26.56 -5.39
C ARG A 217 -24.36 26.77 -6.67
N LEU A 218 -23.77 26.45 -7.84
CA LEU A 218 -24.45 26.54 -9.14
C LEU A 218 -25.74 25.73 -9.16
N VAL A 219 -25.71 24.48 -8.69
CA VAL A 219 -26.91 23.62 -8.58
C VAL A 219 -27.95 24.24 -7.64
N SER A 220 -27.53 24.74 -6.47
CA SER A 220 -28.47 25.34 -5.51
C SER A 220 -29.12 26.65 -5.98
N LYS A 221 -28.49 27.36 -6.93
CA LYS A 221 -28.92 28.68 -7.43
C LYS A 221 -29.29 28.64 -8.91
N THR A 222 -29.63 27.47 -9.44
CA THR A 222 -29.86 27.28 -10.88
C THR A 222 -31.02 28.14 -11.40
N GLU A 223 -32.09 28.31 -10.62
CA GLU A 223 -33.23 29.15 -11.01
C GLU A 223 -32.85 30.64 -11.14
N GLU A 224 -32.09 31.18 -10.17
CA GLU A 224 -31.61 32.57 -10.19
C GLU A 224 -30.69 32.85 -11.40
N ILE A 225 -29.90 31.84 -11.78
CA ILE A 225 -28.93 31.92 -12.88
C ILE A 225 -29.66 31.81 -14.22
N ALA A 226 -30.61 30.88 -14.35
CA ALA A 226 -31.42 30.70 -15.55
C ALA A 226 -32.30 31.92 -15.83
N TYR A 227 -32.79 32.59 -14.78
CA TYR A 227 -33.58 33.82 -14.90
C TYR A 227 -32.76 35.00 -15.48
N ASN A 228 -31.47 35.07 -15.16
CA ASN A 228 -30.57 36.16 -15.57
C ASN A 228 -29.60 35.75 -16.70
N ASP A 229 -29.96 34.72 -17.48
CA ASP A 229 -29.20 34.27 -18.64
C ASP A 229 -29.38 35.24 -19.82
N PRO A 230 -28.38 35.53 -20.67
CA PRO A 230 -27.00 35.00 -20.74
C PRO A 230 -25.90 35.54 -19.78
N PRO A 231 -25.95 36.76 -19.21
CA PRO A 231 -24.79 37.31 -18.49
C PRO A 231 -24.45 36.58 -17.18
N ALA A 232 -25.44 36.02 -16.48
CA ALA A 232 -25.21 35.26 -15.24
C ALA A 232 -24.46 33.94 -15.50
N ALA A 233 -24.82 33.21 -16.56
CA ALA A 233 -24.13 31.96 -16.91
C ALA A 233 -22.67 32.19 -17.30
N MET A 234 -22.37 33.25 -18.07
CA MET A 234 -20.99 33.61 -18.41
C MET A 234 -20.15 33.92 -17.16
N THR A 235 -20.75 34.58 -16.16
CA THR A 235 -20.09 34.92 -14.89
C THR A 235 -19.77 33.68 -14.07
N GLU A 236 -20.73 32.75 -13.94
CA GLU A 236 -20.52 31.47 -13.26
C GLU A 236 -19.51 30.58 -14.00
N GLN A 237 -19.51 30.59 -15.34
CA GLN A 237 -18.49 29.91 -16.15
C GLN A 237 -17.08 30.46 -15.88
N LEU A 238 -16.91 31.79 -15.81
CA LEU A 238 -15.63 32.41 -15.47
C LEU A 238 -15.16 32.04 -14.06
N LEU A 239 -16.09 31.99 -13.10
CA LEU A 239 -15.79 31.61 -11.72
C LEU A 239 -15.38 30.14 -11.59
N LEU A 240 -16.08 29.22 -12.27
CA LEU A 240 -15.70 27.81 -12.34
C LEU A 240 -14.33 27.64 -13.00
N ASN A 241 -14.11 28.30 -14.15
CA ASN A 241 -12.82 28.28 -14.84
C ASN A 241 -11.69 28.83 -13.98
N LYS A 242 -11.95 29.83 -13.14
CA LYS A 242 -10.97 30.37 -12.18
C LYS A 242 -10.57 29.31 -11.15
N HIS A 243 -11.52 28.65 -10.51
CA HIS A 243 -11.24 27.58 -9.54
C HIS A 243 -10.52 26.38 -10.19
N LEU A 244 -10.94 26.00 -11.39
CA LEU A 244 -10.31 24.94 -12.17
C LEU A 244 -8.85 25.29 -12.51
N ARG A 245 -8.58 26.49 -13.03
CA ARG A 245 -7.21 26.93 -13.35
C ARG A 245 -6.32 26.99 -12.12
N SER A 246 -6.83 27.43 -10.97
CA SER A 246 -6.08 27.41 -9.70
C SER A 246 -5.71 25.97 -9.29
N LEU A 247 -6.65 25.03 -9.38
CA LEU A 247 -6.40 23.62 -9.11
C LEU A 247 -5.36 23.03 -10.07
N LEU A 248 -5.52 23.25 -11.38
CA LEU A 248 -4.61 22.73 -12.40
C LEU A 248 -3.19 23.29 -12.26
N LYS A 249 -3.05 24.60 -12.00
CA LYS A 249 -1.75 25.22 -11.76
C LYS A 249 -1.06 24.60 -10.54
N TYR A 250 -1.78 24.43 -9.43
CA TYR A 250 -1.24 23.82 -8.22
C TYR A 250 -0.87 22.34 -8.42
N SER A 251 -1.72 21.58 -9.10
CA SER A 251 -1.50 20.16 -9.41
C SER A 251 -0.29 19.97 -10.33
N SER A 252 -0.10 20.85 -11.32
CA SER A 252 1.08 20.85 -12.20
C SER A 252 2.39 21.11 -11.43
N LEU A 253 2.41 22.16 -10.59
CA LEU A 253 3.57 22.45 -9.74
C LEU A 253 3.89 21.31 -8.77
N THR A 254 2.84 20.75 -8.15
CA THR A 254 2.95 19.60 -7.26
C THR A 254 3.48 18.37 -8.00
N SER A 255 3.06 18.14 -9.25
CA SER A 255 3.54 17.03 -10.08
C SER A 255 5.03 17.16 -10.39
N PHE A 256 5.51 18.37 -10.66
CA PHE A 256 6.94 18.61 -10.87
C PHE A 256 7.77 18.36 -9.59
N GLN A 257 7.27 18.76 -8.42
CA GLN A 257 7.95 18.46 -7.15
C GLN A 257 7.99 16.96 -6.84
N LYS A 258 6.88 16.24 -7.09
CA LYS A 258 6.84 14.78 -6.97
C LYS A 258 7.80 14.11 -7.95
N PHE A 259 7.92 14.62 -9.17
CA PHE A 259 8.86 14.12 -10.16
C PHE A 259 10.32 14.23 -9.67
N LEU A 260 10.73 15.38 -9.12
CA LEU A 260 12.08 15.54 -8.55
C LEU A 260 12.34 14.58 -7.38
N GLN A 261 11.36 14.43 -6.48
CA GLN A 261 11.45 13.47 -5.39
C GLN A 261 11.56 12.03 -5.91
N GLN A 262 10.81 11.69 -6.95
CA GLN A 262 10.83 10.36 -7.55
C GLN A 262 12.16 10.06 -8.26
N ILE A 263 12.81 11.07 -8.86
CA ILE A 263 14.19 10.93 -9.37
C ILE A 263 15.15 10.60 -8.23
N ALA A 264 15.08 11.35 -7.12
CA ALA A 264 15.95 11.12 -5.97
C ALA A 264 15.75 9.72 -5.36
N ASP A 265 14.49 9.29 -5.25
CA ASP A 265 14.12 7.95 -4.78
C ASP A 265 14.69 6.85 -5.69
N GLN A 266 14.45 6.95 -7.00
CA GLN A 266 14.99 5.98 -7.96
C GLN A 266 16.52 5.96 -7.97
N TYR A 267 17.17 7.11 -7.92
CA TYR A 267 18.62 7.20 -7.91
C TYR A 267 19.22 6.57 -6.65
N LEU A 268 18.78 6.99 -5.47
CA LEU A 268 19.36 6.54 -4.21
C LEU A 268 19.00 5.08 -3.91
N VAL A 269 17.73 4.70 -4.07
CA VAL A 269 17.28 3.36 -3.66
C VAL A 269 17.68 2.28 -4.66
N LYS A 270 17.56 2.54 -5.97
CA LYS A 270 17.82 1.51 -6.99
C LYS A 270 19.27 1.51 -7.48
N TYR A 271 19.70 2.64 -8.01
CA TYR A 271 21.03 2.75 -8.64
C TYR A 271 22.14 2.90 -7.59
N GLY A 272 21.87 3.62 -6.50
CA GLY A 272 22.77 3.74 -5.36
C GLY A 272 23.01 2.40 -4.69
N ALA A 273 21.94 1.65 -4.39
CA ALA A 273 22.07 0.31 -3.82
C ALA A 273 22.89 -0.63 -4.72
N SER A 274 22.66 -0.58 -6.04
CA SER A 274 23.44 -1.37 -7.01
C SER A 274 24.93 -0.98 -7.00
N THR A 275 25.24 0.31 -6.91
CA THR A 275 26.61 0.82 -6.85
C THR A 275 27.33 0.37 -5.57
N VAL A 276 26.65 0.45 -4.43
CA VAL A 276 27.20 -0.03 -3.15
C VAL A 276 27.38 -1.54 -3.18
N ALA A 277 26.40 -2.29 -3.69
CA ALA A 277 26.50 -3.74 -3.82
C ALA A 277 27.73 -4.14 -4.66
N LEU A 278 27.91 -3.55 -5.84
CA LEU A 278 29.08 -3.80 -6.70
C LEU A 278 30.40 -3.42 -6.01
N SER A 279 30.42 -2.31 -5.27
CA SER A 279 31.59 -1.87 -4.51
C SER A 279 31.96 -2.87 -3.40
N VAL A 280 30.97 -3.40 -2.69
CA VAL A 280 31.16 -4.42 -1.65
C VAL A 280 31.67 -5.72 -2.27
N TYR A 281 31.11 -6.17 -3.40
CA TYR A 281 31.62 -7.34 -4.11
C TYR A 281 33.06 -7.16 -4.56
N ALA A 282 33.41 -6.00 -5.13
CA ALA A 282 34.77 -5.70 -5.57
C ALA A 282 35.77 -5.64 -4.40
N LEU A 283 35.37 -5.10 -3.25
CA LEU A 283 36.20 -5.13 -2.04
C LEU A 283 36.35 -6.55 -1.48
N GLY A 284 35.29 -7.35 -1.50
CA GLY A 284 35.32 -8.74 -1.07
C GLY A 284 36.28 -9.59 -1.90
N THR A 285 36.30 -9.43 -3.23
CA THR A 285 37.25 -10.14 -4.09
C THR A 285 38.69 -9.65 -3.91
N LEU A 286 38.91 -8.36 -3.65
CA LEU A 286 40.25 -7.81 -3.36
C LEU A 286 40.81 -8.30 -2.01
N VAL A 287 39.97 -8.37 -0.98
CA VAL A 287 40.36 -8.92 0.34
C VAL A 287 40.67 -10.41 0.21
N TRP A 288 39.84 -11.17 -0.49
CA TRP A 288 40.09 -12.58 -0.76
C TRP A 288 41.35 -12.83 -1.61
N ALA A 289 41.61 -11.98 -2.61
CA ALA A 289 42.84 -12.04 -3.39
C ALA A 289 44.09 -11.71 -2.55
N LYS A 290 43.95 -10.88 -1.51
CA LYS A 290 45.03 -10.55 -0.57
C LYS A 290 45.29 -11.67 0.43
N GLU A 291 44.24 -12.36 0.89
CA GLU A 291 44.37 -13.53 1.80
C GLU A 291 44.79 -14.81 1.05
N GLY A 292 44.40 -14.99 -0.21
CA GLY A 292 44.87 -16.09 -1.07
C GLY A 292 46.29 -15.92 -1.60
N GLY A 293 46.88 -14.72 -1.46
CA GLY A 293 48.26 -14.41 -1.87
C GLY A 293 49.33 -14.78 -0.84
N ASP A 294 48.97 -15.02 0.43
CA ASP A 294 49.91 -15.35 1.52
C ASP A 294 50.02 -16.86 1.80
N GLY A 295 49.36 -17.72 1.00
CA GLY A 295 49.30 -19.17 1.22
C GLY A 295 50.23 -20.04 0.36
N THR A 296 51.00 -19.47 -0.57
CA THR A 296 51.81 -20.25 -1.53
C THR A 296 53.31 -19.97 -1.44
N GLN A 297 53.82 -19.74 -0.23
CA GLN A 297 55.25 -19.86 0.08
C GLN A 297 55.46 -20.42 1.49
N THR A 298 55.44 -21.73 1.64
CA THR A 298 56.29 -22.47 2.58
C THR A 298 56.21 -23.97 2.27
N GLN A 299 57.29 -24.46 1.65
CA GLN A 299 57.82 -25.84 1.57
C GLN A 299 56.85 -27.00 1.25
#